data_AF-A0A849QU47-F1
#
_entry.id   AF-A0A849QU47-F1
#
_cell.length_a   1.000
_cell.length_b   1.000
_cell.length_c   1.000
_cell.angle_alpha   90.00
_cell.angle_beta   90.00
_cell.angle_gamma   90.00
#
_symmetry.space_group_name_H-M   'P 1'
#
loop_
_entity.id
_entity.type
_entity.pdbx_description
1 polymer ?
#
loop_
_entity_poly.entity_id
_entity_poly.type
_entity_poly.pdbx_seq_one_letter_code
_entity_poly.pdbx_strand_id
1 'polypeptide(L)'
;MMSSMLKQIVQIALPVFLLLIASFFSPYAALVSALIFTLFVPGYIIVEYYFKALNMQEKLLLYLLLSVMISTHLIYFLSLAIGYSQHTILIAFAILFVFLLLFLLRNTKPEQQRRVLHLHSRSTFSHRI
;
A
#
# COMPACT_ATOMS: atom_id res chain seq x y z
N MET A 1 21.56 -6.51 -5.05
CA MET A 1 20.14 -6.67 -5.48
C MET A 1 19.14 -6.43 -4.34
N MET A 2 19.41 -6.91 -3.11
CA MET A 2 18.56 -6.63 -1.93
C MET A 2 18.48 -5.13 -1.57
N SER A 3 19.55 -4.36 -1.84
CA SER A 3 19.59 -2.92 -1.57
C SER A 3 18.69 -2.08 -2.47
N SER A 4 18.43 -2.47 -3.73
CA SER A 4 17.55 -1.69 -4.62
C SER A 4 16.07 -1.86 -4.27
N MET A 5 15.68 -3.05 -3.83
CA MET A 5 14.31 -3.34 -3.40
C MET A 5 13.98 -2.67 -2.06
N LEU A 6 14.93 -2.74 -1.10
CA LEU A 6 14.79 -2.03 0.16
C LEU A 6 14.70 -0.52 -0.06
N LYS A 7 15.50 0.03 -0.99
CA LYS A 7 15.42 1.44 -1.39
C LYS A 7 14.03 1.80 -1.92
N GLN A 8 13.39 0.96 -2.72
CA GLN A 8 12.05 1.24 -3.26
C GLN A 8 10.95 1.22 -2.18
N ILE A 9 10.97 0.22 -1.28
CA ILE A 9 10.04 0.18 -0.15
C ILE A 9 10.23 1.43 0.72
N VAL A 10 11.49 1.77 1.04
CA VAL A 10 11.80 2.96 1.84
C VAL A 10 11.37 4.23 1.11
N GLN A 11 11.58 4.35 -0.20
CA GLN A 11 11.16 5.52 -0.98
C GLN A 11 9.64 5.76 -0.94
N ILE A 12 8.83 4.70 -0.86
CA ILE A 12 7.37 4.82 -0.80
C ILE A 12 6.90 4.95 0.66
N ALA A 13 7.41 4.12 1.57
CA ALA A 13 6.96 4.05 2.95
C ALA A 13 7.46 5.24 3.79
N LEU A 14 8.68 5.73 3.57
CA LEU A 14 9.27 6.84 4.32
C LEU A 14 8.45 8.14 4.22
N PRO A 15 8.08 8.66 3.03
CA PRO A 15 7.30 9.89 2.95
C PRO A 15 5.92 9.73 3.57
N VAL A 16 5.27 8.56 3.38
CA VAL A 16 3.96 8.28 3.99
C VAL A 16 4.06 8.21 5.51
N PHE A 17 5.14 7.60 6.04
CA PHE A 17 5.40 7.53 7.47
C PHE A 17 5.68 8.91 8.08
N LEU A 18 6.53 9.71 7.43
CA LEU A 18 6.83 11.08 7.86
C LEU A 18 5.56 11.94 7.85
N LEU A 19 4.71 11.77 6.84
CA LEU A 19 3.43 12.46 6.73
C LEU A 19 2.45 12.02 7.84
N LEU A 20 2.43 10.73 8.19
CA LEU A 20 1.67 10.22 9.33
C LEU A 20 2.19 10.82 10.66
N ILE A 21 3.51 10.95 10.86
CA ILE A 21 4.05 11.60 12.06
C ILE A 21 3.69 13.09 12.08
N ALA A 22 3.87 13.78 10.95
CA ALA A 22 3.55 15.20 10.82
C ALA A 22 2.07 15.50 11.11
N SER A 23 1.16 14.55 10.83
CA SER A 23 -0.27 14.68 11.13
C SER A 23 -0.61 14.83 12.62
N PHE A 24 0.27 14.40 13.52
CA PHE A 24 0.10 14.61 14.96
C PHE A 24 0.35 16.06 15.39
N PHE A 25 1.19 16.79 14.65
CA PHE A 25 1.62 18.15 14.99
C PHE A 25 0.90 19.23 14.19
N SER A 26 0.37 18.90 13.00
CA SER A 26 -0.27 19.87 12.10
C SER A 26 -1.62 19.38 11.59
N PRO A 27 -2.71 20.16 11.77
CA PRO A 27 -4.02 19.85 11.19
C PRO A 27 -4.00 19.75 9.66
N TYR A 28 -3.17 20.55 8.99
CA TYR A 28 -3.01 20.49 7.54
C TYR A 28 -2.38 19.18 7.10
N ALA A 29 -1.37 18.69 7.83
CA ALA A 29 -0.78 17.38 7.57
C ALA A 29 -1.80 16.25 7.81
N ALA A 30 -2.68 16.39 8.81
CA ALA A 30 -3.76 15.43 9.05
C ALA A 30 -4.80 15.39 7.93
N LEU A 31 -5.11 16.54 7.32
CA LEU A 31 -5.98 16.58 6.14
C LEU A 31 -5.34 15.90 4.93
N VAL A 32 -4.06 16.18 4.67
CA VAL A 32 -3.33 15.53 3.57
C VAL A 32 -3.22 14.02 3.82
N SER A 33 -2.97 13.59 5.06
CA SER A 33 -2.94 12.17 5.40
C SER A 33 -4.31 11.54 5.20
N ALA A 34 -5.37 12.22 5.62
CA ALA A 34 -6.73 11.75 5.42
C ALA A 34 -7.03 11.55 3.95
N LEU A 35 -6.70 12.51 3.10
CA LEU A 35 -6.85 12.41 1.64
C LEU A 35 -6.13 11.17 1.07
N ILE A 36 -4.87 10.97 1.43
CA ILE A 36 -4.08 9.86 0.89
C ILE A 36 -4.64 8.51 1.37
N PHE A 37 -4.89 8.36 2.68
CA PHE A 37 -5.36 7.10 3.26
C PHE A 37 -6.82 6.80 2.95
N THR A 38 -7.67 7.80 2.69
CA THR A 38 -9.06 7.55 2.27
C THR A 38 -9.21 7.37 0.77
N LEU A 39 -8.45 8.05 -0.09
CA LEU A 39 -8.71 7.99 -1.53
C LEU A 39 -7.84 6.98 -2.28
N PHE A 40 -6.66 6.63 -1.78
CA PHE A 40 -5.70 5.86 -2.58
C PHE A 40 -5.23 4.56 -1.92
N VAL A 41 -4.86 4.58 -0.64
CA VAL A 41 -4.07 3.49 -0.03
C VAL A 41 -4.78 2.12 -0.01
N PRO A 42 -5.92 1.93 0.68
CA PRO A 42 -6.55 0.62 0.75
C PRO A 42 -7.06 0.11 -0.60
N GLY A 43 -7.59 1.00 -1.44
CA GLY A 43 -8.09 0.61 -2.75
C GLY A 43 -6.98 0.13 -3.69
N TYR A 44 -5.84 0.82 -3.71
CA TYR A 44 -4.65 0.38 -4.44
C TYR A 44 -4.22 -1.04 -4.05
N ILE A 45 -4.14 -1.31 -2.75
CA ILE A 45 -3.71 -2.61 -2.22
C ILE A 45 -4.66 -3.73 -2.68
N ILE A 46 -5.97 -3.53 -2.56
CA ILE A 46 -6.97 -4.58 -2.87
C ILE A 46 -7.02 -4.86 -4.37
N VAL A 47 -7.06 -3.82 -5.20
CA VAL A 47 -7.19 -3.97 -6.64
C VAL A 47 -5.93 -4.58 -7.25
N GLU A 48 -4.73 -4.19 -6.81
CA GLU A 48 -3.49 -4.83 -7.30
C GLU A 48 -3.33 -6.27 -6.80
N TYR A 49 -3.92 -6.61 -5.64
CA TYR A 49 -3.86 -7.98 -5.13
C TYR A 49 -4.86 -8.91 -5.84
N TYR A 50 -6.12 -8.49 -5.99
CA TYR A 50 -7.21 -9.35 -6.47
C TYR A 50 -7.57 -9.14 -7.96
N PHE A 51 -7.43 -7.93 -8.50
CA PHE A 51 -7.98 -7.54 -9.80
C PHE A 51 -6.90 -7.17 -10.82
N LYS A 52 -5.91 -8.05 -11.01
CA LYS A 52 -4.77 -7.78 -11.92
C LYS A 52 -5.16 -7.66 -13.39
N ALA A 53 -6.21 -8.36 -13.82
CA ALA A 53 -6.62 -8.49 -15.22
C ALA A 53 -7.54 -7.36 -15.73
N LEU A 54 -7.94 -6.40 -14.87
CA LEU A 54 -8.80 -5.29 -15.27
C LEU A 54 -8.04 -4.23 -16.07
N ASN A 55 -8.79 -3.46 -16.87
CA ASN A 55 -8.25 -2.31 -17.59
C ASN A 55 -7.87 -1.18 -16.64
N MET A 56 -6.91 -0.34 -17.04
CA MET A 56 -6.39 0.73 -16.19
C MET A 56 -7.48 1.72 -15.73
N GLN A 57 -8.45 2.01 -16.60
CA GLN A 57 -9.58 2.90 -16.27
C GLN A 57 -10.49 2.30 -15.19
N GLU A 58 -10.81 1.01 -15.31
CA GLU A 58 -11.61 0.27 -14.33
C GLU A 58 -10.87 0.19 -12.99
N LYS A 59 -9.57 -0.11 -13.03
CA LYS A 59 -8.71 -0.13 -11.83
C LYS A 59 -8.72 1.21 -11.11
N LEU A 60 -8.63 2.33 -11.83
CA LEU A 60 -8.61 3.65 -11.22
C LEU A 60 -9.91 3.95 -10.45
N LEU A 61 -11.06 3.61 -11.06
CA LEU A 61 -12.36 3.73 -10.41
C LEU A 61 -12.45 2.85 -9.16
N LEU A 62 -12.02 1.59 -9.27
CA LEU A 62 -12.03 0.67 -8.14
C LEU A 62 -11.06 1.09 -7.03
N TYR A 63 -9.89 1.65 -7.36
CA TYR A 63 -8.96 2.18 -6.36
C TYR A 63 -9.67 3.23 -5.52
N LEU A 64 -10.32 4.21 -6.16
CA LEU A 64 -10.99 5.28 -5.43
C LEU A 64 -12.16 4.74 -4.59
N LEU A 65 -13.02 3.93 -5.20
CA LEU A 65 -14.23 3.41 -4.57
C LEU A 65 -13.90 2.53 -3.36
N LEU A 66 -13.03 1.53 -3.54
CA LEU A 66 -12.65 0.64 -2.45
C LEU A 66 -11.86 1.37 -1.38
N SER A 67 -11.05 2.35 -1.77
CA SER A 67 -10.29 3.11 -0.78
C SER A 67 -11.23 3.88 0.15
N VAL A 68 -12.19 4.61 -0.41
CA VAL A 68 -13.16 5.38 0.39
C VAL A 68 -13.99 4.44 1.26
N MET A 69 -14.47 3.34 0.69
CA MET A 69 -15.32 2.39 1.40
C MET A 69 -14.58 1.75 2.58
N ILE A 70 -13.37 1.23 2.37
CA ILE A 70 -12.62 0.54 3.44
C ILE A 70 -12.17 1.52 4.53
N SER A 71 -11.68 2.70 4.15
CA SER A 71 -11.21 3.68 5.13
C SER A 71 -12.35 4.24 5.98
N THR A 72 -13.51 4.53 5.37
CA THR A 72 -14.68 5.03 6.13
C THR A 72 -15.23 3.97 7.07
N HIS A 73 -15.35 2.72 6.62
CA HIS A 73 -15.81 1.63 7.49
C HIS A 73 -14.82 1.36 8.63
N LEU A 74 -13.51 1.38 8.36
CA LEU A 74 -12.50 1.20 9.39
C LEU A 74 -12.58 2.29 10.47
N ILE A 75 -12.66 3.57 10.05
CA ILE A 75 -12.81 4.69 10.97
C ILE A 75 -14.12 4.57 11.75
N TYR A 76 -15.22 4.19 11.09
CA TYR A 76 -16.51 4.01 11.73
C TYR A 76 -16.46 2.93 12.82
N PHE A 77 -15.93 1.74 12.52
CA PHE A 77 -15.82 0.66 13.49
C PHE A 77 -14.92 1.02 14.67
N LEU A 78 -13.78 1.69 14.42
CA LEU A 78 -12.92 2.18 15.49
C LEU A 78 -13.61 3.27 16.33
N SER A 79 -14.35 4.16 15.69
CA SER A 79 -15.11 5.22 16.37
C SER A 79 -16.24 4.67 17.22
N LEU A 80 -16.86 3.57 16.78
CA LEU A 80 -17.87 2.86 17.57
C LEU A 80 -17.26 2.18 18.80
N ALA A 81 -16.04 1.63 18.67
CA ALA A 81 -15.39 0.89 19.75
C ALA A 81 -14.76 1.79 20.83
N ILE A 82 -14.13 2.89 20.43
CA ILE A 82 -13.29 3.73 21.32
C ILE A 82 -13.87 5.15 21.50
N GLY A 83 -14.78 5.56 20.60
CA GLY A 83 -15.29 6.93 20.51
C GLY A 83 -14.72 7.69 19.31
N TYR A 84 -15.49 8.64 18.77
CA TYR A 84 -15.06 9.49 17.67
C TYR A 84 -14.15 10.61 18.20
N SER A 85 -12.89 10.59 17.77
CA SER A 85 -11.88 11.61 18.10
C SER A 85 -10.84 11.68 16.98
N GLN A 86 -10.10 12.79 16.91
CA GLN A 86 -8.95 12.92 15.99
C GLN A 86 -7.95 11.78 16.17
N HIS A 87 -7.72 11.33 17.42
CA HIS A 87 -6.81 10.22 17.70
C HIS A 87 -7.31 8.90 17.09
N THR A 88 -8.62 8.66 17.08
CA THR A 88 -9.23 7.47 16.46
C THR A 88 -8.97 7.42 14.96
N ILE A 89 -9.05 8.56 14.28
CA ILE A 89 -8.76 8.69 12.85
C ILE A 89 -7.27 8.40 12.58
N LEU A 90 -6.37 8.94 13.40
CA LEU A 90 -4.94 8.70 13.27
C LEU A 90 -4.56 7.24 13.54
N ILE A 91 -5.22 6.58 14.51
CA ILE A 91 -5.06 5.15 14.76
C ILE A 91 -5.51 4.34 13.53
N ALA A 92 -6.63 4.71 12.91
CA ALA A 92 -7.09 4.06 11.68
C ALA A 92 -6.07 4.21 10.54
N PHE A 93 -5.47 5.40 10.37
CA PHE A 93 -4.41 5.61 9.39
C PHE A 93 -3.14 4.81 9.72
N ALA A 94 -2.78 4.67 10.98
CA ALA A 94 -1.67 3.80 11.40
C ALA A 94 -1.93 2.33 11.02
N ILE A 95 -3.16 1.83 11.23
CA ILE A 95 -3.55 0.47 10.81
C ILE A 95 -3.43 0.30 9.29
N LEU A 96 -3.94 1.26 8.51
CA LEU A 96 -3.82 1.25 7.05
C LEU A 96 -2.35 1.33 6.59
N PHE A 97 -1.52 2.10 7.29
CA PHE A 97 -0.09 2.19 7.01
C PHE A 97 0.63 0.86 7.27
N VAL A 98 0.32 0.16 8.36
CA VAL A 98 0.84 -1.19 8.63
C VAL A 98 0.42 -2.15 7.52
N PHE A 99 -0.83 -2.07 7.06
CA PHE A 99 -1.33 -2.89 5.97
C PHE A 99 -0.59 -2.61 4.65
N LEU A 100 -0.33 -1.34 4.34
CA LEU A 100 0.50 -0.92 3.21
C LEU A 100 1.92 -1.47 3.30
N LEU A 101 2.54 -1.41 4.49
CA LEU A 101 3.89 -1.93 4.71
C LEU A 101 3.95 -3.45 4.48
N LEU A 102 2.98 -4.20 5.01
CA LEU A 102 2.87 -5.64 4.79
C LEU A 102 2.68 -5.98 3.31
N PHE A 103 1.86 -5.21 2.60
CA PHE A 103 1.66 -5.38 1.17
C PHE A 103 2.95 -5.15 0.37
N LEU A 104 3.68 -4.06 0.65
CA LEU A 104 4.98 -3.76 0.04
C LEU A 104 5.99 -4.89 0.30
N LEU A 105 6.12 -5.32 1.56
CA LEU A 105 7.01 -6.42 1.96
C LEU A 105 6.67 -7.73 1.24
N ARG A 106 5.39 -8.05 1.09
CA ARG A 106 4.94 -9.29 0.43
C ARG A 106 5.15 -9.25 -1.07
N ASN A 107 4.82 -8.15 -1.74
CA ASN A 107 4.96 -8.00 -3.18
C ASN A 107 6.39 -7.81 -3.67
N THR A 108 7.34 -7.58 -2.76
CA THR A 108 8.77 -7.54 -3.10
C THR A 108 9.35 -8.95 -3.34
N LYS A 109 8.78 -10.00 -2.70
CA LYS A 109 9.24 -11.40 -2.87
C LYS A 109 8.96 -12.05 -4.25
N PRO A 110 7.82 -11.82 -4.95
CA PRO A 110 7.52 -12.49 -6.22
C PRO A 110 8.40 -12.08 -7.42
N GLU A 111 9.04 -10.91 -7.42
CA GLU A 111 9.92 -10.45 -8.51
C GLU A 111 11.23 -11.26 -8.60
N GLN A 112 11.76 -11.68 -7.45
CA GLN A 112 13.03 -12.40 -7.38
C GLN A 112 12.91 -13.81 -7.97
N GLN A 113 11.76 -14.46 -7.76
CA GLN A 113 11.51 -15.82 -8.25
C GLN A 113 11.35 -15.87 -9.78
N ARG A 114 10.76 -14.83 -10.39
CA ARG A 114 10.63 -14.72 -11.86
C ARG A 114 11.99 -14.56 -12.55
N ARG A 115 12.90 -13.74 -12.00
CA ARG A 115 14.25 -13.55 -12.58
C ARG A 115 15.11 -14.81 -12.45
N VAL A 116 15.03 -15.53 -11.34
CA VAL A 116 15.76 -16.79 -11.16
C VAL A 116 15.29 -17.86 -12.14
N LEU A 117 13.98 -17.96 -12.40
CA LEU A 117 13.44 -18.87 -13.41
C LEU A 117 13.92 -18.56 -14.84
N HIS A 118 13.94 -17.27 -15.23
CA HIS A 118 14.43 -16.86 -16.55
C HIS A 118 15.94 -17.10 -16.73
N LEU A 119 16.74 -16.99 -15.68
CA LEU A 119 18.18 -17.28 -15.72
C LEU A 119 18.46 -18.78 -15.85
N HIS A 120 17.70 -19.62 -15.15
CA HIS A 120 17.83 -21.07 -15.26
C HIS A 120 17.43 -21.62 -16.63
N SER A 121 16.41 -21.01 -17.27
CA SER A 121 16.01 -21.32 -18.64
C SER A 121 17.06 -20.93 -19.69
N ARG A 122 17.78 -19.81 -19.49
CA ARG A 122 18.85 -19.40 -20.42
C ARG A 122 20.10 -20.26 -20.30
N SER A 123 20.49 -20.69 -19.10
CA SER A 123 21.67 -21.53 -18.90
C SER A 123 21.49 -22.96 -19.41
N THR A 124 20.26 -23.49 -19.41
CA THR A 124 19.96 -24.82 -19.97
C THR A 124 19.89 -24.82 -21.49
N PHE A 125 19.48 -23.71 -22.11
CA PHE A 125 19.44 -23.60 -23.58
C PHE A 125 20.82 -23.38 -24.20
N SER A 126 21.71 -22.66 -23.51
CA SER A 126 23.08 -22.38 -23.99
C SER A 126 24.01 -23.60 -24.06
N HIS A 127 23.61 -24.73 -23.47
CA HIS A 127 24.39 -25.98 -23.50
C HIS A 127 23.86 -26.99 -24.54
N ARG A 128 22.81 -26.66 -25.30
CA ARG A 128 22.19 -27.51 -26.33
C ARG A 128 22.47 -27.06 -27.77
N ILE A 129 23.35 -26.08 -27.97
CA ILE A 129 23.77 -25.59 -29.30
C ILE A 129 25.24 -25.89 -29.48
#